data_AF-A0A4Y7ZNA2-F1
#
_entry.id   AF-A0A4Y7ZNA2-F1
#
_cell.length_a   1.000
_cell.length_b   1.000
_cell.length_c   1.000
_cell.angle_alpha   90.00
_cell.angle_beta   90.00
_cell.angle_gamma   90.00
#
_symmetry.space_group_name_H-M   'P 1'
#
loop_
_entity.id
_entity.type
_entity.pdbx_description
1 polymer ?
#
loop_
_entity_poly.entity_id
_entity_poly.type
_entity_poly.pdbx_seq_one_letter_code
_entity_poly.pdbx_strand_id
1 'polypeptide(L)'
;MYLDHYNNAPLLLRKRIEVLLAKLEVTITQESKVAFAKIISKNPNLHIYSIGLFYSSEGWDAITPILFSEEGLQYVAESYAFNCADKLAAKKTALRWSPCDSPHYDDDSFFNIMPITKILLKEMSKTLDIADPMFKQYQWPEGYLGNYNLFYEFLTHVYQKIQNVVISGLREVWKTPALRDFFIANRCALTLSSDPISNEQLLDYAAKLNTEVTYNKLKQELEKSSQVQKIR
;
A
#
# COMPACT_ATOMS: atom_id res chain seq x y z
N MET A 1 -26.95 9.65 -7.05
CA MET A 1 -26.20 10.06 -8.26
C MET A 1 -24.87 10.59 -7.74
N TYR A 2 -23.77 9.84 -7.89
CA TYR A 2 -22.45 10.30 -7.46
C TYR A 2 -22.07 11.49 -8.34
N LEU A 3 -22.01 12.69 -7.75
CA LEU A 3 -21.48 13.86 -8.43
C LEU A 3 -19.99 13.60 -8.69
N ASP A 4 -19.52 13.87 -9.89
CA ASP A 4 -18.11 13.75 -10.24
C ASP A 4 -17.35 14.98 -9.72
N HIS A 5 -17.10 14.99 -8.42
CA HIS A 5 -16.42 16.11 -7.74
C HIS A 5 -15.00 16.33 -8.24
N TYR A 6 -14.38 15.30 -8.83
CA TYR A 6 -13.12 15.46 -9.55
C TYR A 6 -13.29 16.38 -10.75
N ASN A 7 -14.26 16.12 -11.63
CA ASN A 7 -14.46 16.93 -12.84
C ASN A 7 -14.90 18.38 -12.57
N ASN A 8 -15.48 18.64 -11.41
CA ASN A 8 -15.82 20.00 -10.95
C ASN A 8 -14.61 20.77 -10.39
N ALA A 9 -13.48 20.11 -10.17
CA ALA A 9 -12.28 20.78 -9.66
C ALA A 9 -11.69 21.73 -10.72
N PRO A 10 -11.05 22.84 -10.28
CA PRO A 10 -10.44 23.82 -11.17
C PRO A 10 -9.47 23.17 -12.16
N LEU A 11 -9.56 23.56 -13.45
CA LEU A 11 -8.79 22.91 -14.52
C LEU A 11 -7.28 22.88 -14.26
N LEU A 12 -6.73 23.97 -13.71
CA LEU A 12 -5.32 24.06 -13.37
C LEU A 12 -4.91 23.02 -12.30
N LEU A 13 -5.76 22.82 -11.28
CA LEU A 13 -5.53 21.82 -10.24
C LEU A 13 -5.57 20.41 -10.84
N ARG A 14 -6.59 20.09 -11.64
CA ARG A 14 -6.72 18.77 -12.30
C ARG A 14 -5.51 18.45 -13.17
N LYS A 15 -5.08 19.38 -14.02
CA LYS A 15 -3.88 19.21 -14.87
C LYS A 15 -2.63 18.96 -14.03
N ARG A 16 -2.47 19.67 -12.91
CA ARG A 16 -1.33 19.48 -12.01
C ARG A 16 -1.35 18.08 -11.38
N ILE A 17 -2.52 17.64 -10.89
CA ILE A 17 -2.70 16.30 -10.33
C ILE A 17 -2.41 15.22 -11.38
N GLU A 18 -2.91 15.37 -12.61
CA GLU A 18 -2.66 14.43 -13.71
C GLU A 18 -1.17 14.27 -14.04
N VAL A 19 -0.43 15.38 -14.08
CA VAL A 19 1.03 15.36 -14.28
C VAL A 19 1.73 14.64 -13.13
N LEU A 20 1.33 14.89 -11.88
CA LEU A 20 1.91 14.24 -10.71
C LEU A 20 1.58 12.75 -10.67
N LEU A 21 0.36 12.34 -11.03
CA LEU A 21 -0.05 10.94 -11.12
C LEU A 21 0.76 10.18 -12.17
N ALA A 22 0.95 10.76 -13.36
CA ALA A 22 1.76 10.14 -14.41
C ALA A 22 3.24 9.97 -13.98
N LYS A 23 3.81 10.98 -13.31
CA LYS A 23 5.16 10.87 -12.73
C LYS A 23 5.22 9.80 -11.65
N LEU A 24 4.23 9.77 -10.76
CA LEU A 24 4.15 8.80 -9.68
C LEU A 24 4.11 7.37 -10.20
N GLU A 25 3.32 7.09 -11.23
CA GLU A 25 3.23 5.75 -11.84
C GLU A 25 4.59 5.25 -12.34
N VAL A 26 5.31 6.10 -13.09
CA VAL A 26 6.65 5.79 -13.61
C VAL A 26 7.64 5.58 -12.47
N THR A 27 7.61 6.46 -11.46
CA THR A 27 8.53 6.40 -10.32
C THR A 27 8.27 5.18 -9.45
N ILE A 28 7.02 4.87 -9.09
CA ILE A 28 6.65 3.67 -8.34
C ILE A 28 7.11 2.43 -9.08
N THR A 29 6.89 2.37 -10.40
CA THR A 29 7.35 1.25 -11.24
C THR A 29 8.86 1.03 -11.12
N GLN A 30 9.64 2.09 -11.25
CA GLN A 30 11.11 2.01 -11.26
C GLN A 30 11.66 1.71 -9.86
N GLU A 31 11.27 2.50 -8.86
CA GLU A 31 11.81 2.38 -7.52
C GLU A 31 11.34 1.10 -6.82
N SER A 32 10.12 0.62 -7.06
CA SER A 32 9.66 -0.65 -6.48
C SER A 32 10.48 -1.83 -7.01
N LYS A 33 10.80 -1.86 -8.31
CA LYS A 33 11.65 -2.92 -8.90
C LYS A 33 13.03 -2.96 -8.23
N VAL A 34 13.66 -1.79 -8.08
CA VAL A 34 14.97 -1.66 -7.44
C VAL A 34 14.89 -2.03 -5.95
N ALA A 35 13.87 -1.52 -5.26
CA ALA A 35 13.66 -1.77 -3.84
C ALA A 35 13.47 -3.26 -3.56
N PHE A 36 12.57 -3.92 -4.29
CA PHE A 36 12.28 -5.34 -4.10
C PHE A 36 13.47 -6.22 -4.45
N ALA A 37 14.21 -5.92 -5.51
CA ALA A 37 15.44 -6.65 -5.83
C ALA A 37 16.49 -6.53 -4.71
N LYS A 38 16.63 -5.34 -4.11
CA LYS A 38 17.54 -5.10 -2.99
C LYS A 38 17.05 -5.77 -1.70
N ILE A 39 15.75 -5.79 -1.44
CA ILE A 39 15.16 -6.50 -0.29
C ILE A 39 15.45 -8.00 -0.42
N ILE A 40 15.22 -8.59 -1.59
CA ILE A 40 15.47 -10.02 -1.84
C ILE A 40 16.96 -10.33 -1.68
N SER A 41 17.85 -9.52 -2.29
CA SER A 41 19.30 -9.79 -2.25
C SER A 41 19.92 -9.62 -0.86
N LYS A 42 19.39 -8.70 -0.03
CA LYS A 42 19.80 -8.52 1.36
C LYS A 42 19.34 -9.64 2.28
N ASN A 43 18.30 -10.39 1.90
CA ASN A 43 17.64 -11.37 2.75
C ASN A 43 17.63 -12.78 2.13
N PRO A 44 18.78 -13.34 1.71
CA PRO A 44 18.82 -14.61 0.99
C PRO A 44 18.39 -15.81 1.84
N ASN A 45 18.41 -15.67 3.17
CA ASN A 45 18.09 -16.74 4.11
C ASN A 45 16.66 -16.68 4.64
N LEU A 46 15.87 -15.67 4.27
CA LEU A 46 14.50 -15.51 4.75
C LEU A 46 13.51 -16.26 3.85
N HIS A 47 12.53 -16.91 4.46
CA HIS A 47 11.38 -17.49 3.76
C HIS A 47 10.33 -16.40 3.55
N ILE A 48 10.53 -15.62 2.49
CA ILE A 48 9.69 -14.47 2.15
C ILE A 48 8.37 -14.93 1.53
N TYR A 49 7.24 -14.60 2.16
CA TYR A 49 5.91 -14.91 1.64
C TYR A 49 5.15 -13.68 1.12
N SER A 50 5.61 -12.47 1.42
CA SER A 50 5.10 -11.26 0.76
C SER A 50 6.15 -10.16 0.68
N ILE A 51 6.14 -9.42 -0.43
CA ILE A 51 6.83 -8.14 -0.60
C ILE A 51 5.81 -7.17 -1.17
N GLY A 52 5.80 -5.94 -0.71
CA GLY A 52 4.79 -4.99 -1.13
C GLY A 52 5.13 -3.56 -0.80
N LEU A 53 4.10 -2.71 -0.88
CA LEU A 53 4.15 -1.33 -0.40
C LEU A 53 3.15 -1.15 0.74
N PHE A 54 3.57 -0.40 1.75
CA PHE A 54 2.70 0.17 2.78
C PHE A 54 2.47 1.63 2.47
N TYR A 55 1.22 2.10 2.57
CA TYR A 55 0.87 3.50 2.40
C TYR A 55 0.09 4.03 3.61
N SER A 56 0.19 5.34 3.84
CA SER A 56 -0.63 6.05 4.82
C SER A 56 -2.07 6.16 4.32
N SER A 57 -2.99 5.49 5.01
CA SER A 57 -4.41 5.38 4.62
C SER A 57 -5.14 6.73 4.60
N GLU A 58 -4.71 7.67 5.44
CA GLU A 58 -5.37 8.97 5.60
C GLU A 58 -4.99 10.00 4.54
N GLY A 59 -3.83 9.87 3.89
CA GLY A 59 -3.28 10.97 3.09
C GLY A 59 -2.43 10.62 1.89
N TRP A 60 -2.02 9.36 1.69
CA TRP A 60 -1.05 8.98 0.66
C TRP A 60 0.23 9.84 0.67
N ASP A 61 0.59 10.40 1.82
CA ASP A 61 1.75 11.27 2.01
C ASP A 61 3.05 10.48 2.16
N ALA A 62 2.94 9.18 2.45
CA ALA A 62 4.03 8.23 2.51
C ALA A 62 3.67 6.89 1.85
N ILE A 63 4.64 6.34 1.13
CA ILE A 63 4.66 4.98 0.62
C ILE A 63 6.04 4.40 0.91
N THR A 64 6.09 3.20 1.48
CA THR A 64 7.34 2.51 1.83
C THR A 64 7.26 1.03 1.49
N PRO A 65 8.35 0.39 1.06
CA PRO A 65 8.36 -1.05 0.90
C PRO A 65 8.13 -1.78 2.23
N ILE A 66 7.46 -2.92 2.13
CA ILE A 66 7.27 -3.87 3.24
C ILE A 66 7.65 -5.26 2.79
N LEU A 67 8.09 -6.04 3.78
CA LEU A 67 8.51 -7.42 3.63
C LEU A 67 7.81 -8.26 4.69
N PHE A 68 7.35 -9.45 4.32
CA PHE A 68 6.84 -10.45 5.25
C PHE A 68 7.58 -11.77 5.06
N SER A 69 8.13 -12.31 6.15
CA SER A 69 8.84 -13.59 6.15
C SER A 69 8.40 -14.49 7.31
N GLU A 70 8.59 -15.80 7.18
CA GLU A 70 8.23 -16.77 8.22
C GLU A 70 9.00 -16.55 9.52
N GLU A 71 10.29 -16.21 9.42
CA GLU A 71 11.15 -15.89 10.55
C GLU A 71 10.66 -14.64 11.26
N GLY A 72 10.25 -13.65 10.47
CA GLY A 72 9.67 -12.44 11.01
C GLY A 72 8.35 -12.73 11.76
N LEU A 73 7.44 -13.42 11.10
CA LEU A 73 6.17 -13.80 11.70
C LEU A 73 6.37 -14.63 12.98
N GLN A 74 7.35 -15.53 12.99
CA GLN A 74 7.73 -16.30 14.17
C GLN A 74 8.16 -15.37 15.31
N TYR A 75 9.12 -14.49 15.06
CA TYR A 75 9.66 -13.56 16.05
C TYR A 75 8.57 -12.69 16.70
N VAL A 76 7.69 -12.10 15.88
CA VAL A 76 6.61 -11.26 16.39
C VAL A 76 5.54 -12.09 17.10
N ALA A 77 5.17 -13.25 16.58
CA ALA A 77 4.21 -14.10 17.26
C ALA A 77 4.72 -14.58 18.63
N GLU A 78 6.03 -14.86 18.77
CA GLU A 78 6.67 -15.20 20.04
C GLU A 78 6.62 -14.02 21.03
N SER A 79 6.89 -12.79 20.58
CA SER A 79 6.82 -11.60 21.44
C SER A 79 5.40 -11.35 21.96
N TYR A 80 4.37 -11.57 21.13
CA TYR A 80 2.96 -11.47 21.51
C TYR A 80 2.41 -12.69 22.28
N ALA A 81 3.11 -13.83 22.29
CA ALA A 81 2.68 -15.07 22.94
C ALA A 81 3.28 -15.26 24.35
N PHE A 82 3.90 -14.22 24.93
CA PHE A 82 4.59 -14.26 26.22
C PHE A 82 3.85 -15.14 27.25
N ASN A 83 4.47 -16.28 27.61
CA ASN A 83 4.02 -17.32 28.55
C ASN A 83 3.08 -18.45 28.07
N CYS A 84 2.78 -18.64 26.78
CA CYS A 84 1.96 -19.79 26.35
C CYS A 84 2.24 -20.27 24.91
N ALA A 85 2.93 -21.40 24.77
CA ALA A 85 3.24 -22.01 23.48
C ALA A 85 1.99 -22.37 22.67
N ASP A 86 0.90 -22.79 23.32
CA ASP A 86 -0.37 -23.13 22.67
C ASP A 86 -1.01 -21.92 21.95
N LYS A 87 -0.61 -20.69 22.31
CA LYS A 87 -1.07 -19.46 21.65
C LYS A 87 -0.23 -19.08 20.43
N LEU A 88 0.98 -19.63 20.27
CA LEU A 88 1.90 -19.21 19.22
C LEU A 88 1.32 -19.44 17.82
N ALA A 89 0.78 -20.63 17.55
CA ALA A 89 0.17 -20.94 16.24
C ALA A 89 -1.00 -19.99 15.93
N ALA A 90 -1.89 -19.77 16.90
CA ALA A 90 -3.01 -18.83 16.76
C ALA A 90 -2.53 -17.39 16.55
N LYS A 91 -1.45 -16.97 17.22
CA LYS A 91 -0.82 -15.65 17.02
C LYS A 91 -0.22 -15.53 15.62
N LYS A 92 0.54 -16.51 15.15
CA LYS A 92 1.06 -16.52 13.77
C LYS A 92 -0.07 -16.40 12.75
N THR A 93 -1.16 -17.15 12.94
CA THR A 93 -2.33 -17.03 12.05
C THR A 93 -2.92 -15.63 12.09
N ALA A 94 -3.14 -15.05 13.27
CA ALA A 94 -3.74 -13.71 13.40
C ALA A 94 -2.84 -12.58 12.86
N LEU A 95 -1.51 -12.72 12.92
CA LEU A 95 -0.54 -11.68 12.60
C LEU A 95 0.03 -11.78 11.18
N ARG A 96 -0.17 -12.90 10.48
CA ARG A 96 0.46 -13.18 9.17
C ARG A 96 0.29 -12.06 8.14
N TRP A 97 -0.88 -11.42 8.12
CA TRP A 97 -1.19 -10.37 7.16
C TRP A 97 -1.38 -9.00 7.82
N SER A 98 -0.94 -8.85 9.07
CA SER A 98 -0.93 -7.56 9.76
C SER A 98 0.25 -6.74 9.25
N PRO A 99 0.03 -5.62 8.54
CA PRO A 99 1.13 -4.80 8.05
C PRO A 99 1.94 -4.25 9.23
N CYS A 100 1.31 -3.73 10.27
CA CYS A 100 2.00 -3.12 11.42
C CYS A 100 2.77 -4.09 12.30
N ASP A 101 2.41 -5.38 12.29
CA ASP A 101 3.10 -6.42 13.06
C ASP A 101 4.11 -7.21 12.20
N SER A 102 4.39 -6.78 10.97
CA SER A 102 5.55 -7.33 10.27
C SER A 102 6.83 -6.81 10.95
N PRO A 103 7.78 -7.65 11.37
CA PRO A 103 8.94 -7.18 12.14
C PRO A 103 9.97 -6.38 11.33
N HIS A 104 9.81 -6.31 10.02
CA HIS A 104 10.86 -5.78 9.14
C HIS A 104 10.74 -4.26 8.90
N TYR A 105 10.07 -3.53 9.79
CA TYR A 105 10.04 -2.05 9.78
C TYR A 105 11.34 -1.42 10.30
N ASP A 106 12.17 -2.16 11.05
CA ASP A 106 13.33 -1.58 11.75
C ASP A 106 14.59 -1.39 10.89
N ASP A 107 14.57 -1.73 9.59
CA ASP A 107 15.65 -1.31 8.67
C ASP A 107 15.34 0.11 8.14
N ASP A 108 15.91 1.13 8.78
CA ASP A 108 15.88 2.55 8.34
C ASP A 108 16.22 2.72 6.84
N SER A 109 16.91 1.76 6.23
CA SER A 109 17.19 1.78 4.80
C SER A 109 15.95 1.55 3.93
N PHE A 110 14.88 0.90 4.42
CA PHE A 110 13.63 0.70 3.68
C PHE A 110 12.83 1.99 3.54
N PHE A 111 12.81 2.85 4.57
CA PHE A 111 12.17 4.17 4.50
C PHE A 111 12.83 5.12 3.50
N ASN A 112 14.08 4.85 3.12
CA ASN A 112 14.89 5.69 2.26
C ASN A 112 15.20 5.05 0.89
N ILE A 113 14.66 3.87 0.60
CA ILE A 113 14.94 3.12 -0.64
C ILE A 113 14.16 3.62 -1.87
N MET A 114 13.09 4.41 -1.66
CA MET A 114 12.26 5.02 -2.70
C MET A 114 12.24 6.57 -2.58
N PRO A 115 13.41 7.23 -2.68
CA PRO A 115 13.54 8.66 -2.40
C PRO A 115 12.76 9.56 -3.38
N ILE A 116 12.65 9.17 -4.64
CA ILE A 116 11.95 9.99 -5.65
C ILE A 116 10.44 9.92 -5.42
N THR A 117 9.90 8.74 -5.09
CA THR A 117 8.50 8.54 -4.67
C THR A 117 8.20 9.44 -3.48
N LYS A 118 9.05 9.45 -2.45
CA LYS A 118 8.90 10.32 -1.28
C LYS A 118 8.85 11.81 -1.65
N ILE A 119 9.66 12.27 -2.60
CA ILE A 119 9.64 13.66 -3.07
C ILE A 119 8.32 13.95 -3.80
N LEU A 120 7.87 13.05 -4.68
CA LEU A 120 6.63 13.23 -5.44
C LEU A 120 5.39 13.23 -4.53
N LEU A 121 5.31 12.34 -3.54
CA LEU A 121 4.21 12.33 -2.58
C LEU A 121 4.15 13.60 -1.75
N LYS A 122 5.32 14.15 -1.35
CA LYS A 122 5.38 15.47 -0.71
C LYS A 122 4.90 16.60 -1.61
N GLU A 123 5.22 16.54 -2.92
CA GLU A 123 4.72 17.53 -3.88
C GLU A 123 3.20 17.39 -4.09
N MET A 124 2.69 16.15 -4.15
CA MET A 124 1.26 15.86 -4.22
C MET A 124 0.52 16.38 -2.98
N SER A 125 0.98 16.02 -1.78
CA SER A 125 0.41 16.50 -0.50
C SER A 125 0.37 18.03 -0.47
N LYS A 126 1.49 18.72 -0.75
CA LYS A 126 1.50 20.19 -0.83
C LYS A 126 0.50 20.75 -1.84
N THR A 127 0.30 20.08 -2.96
CA THR A 127 -0.66 20.48 -3.98
C THR A 127 -2.10 20.33 -3.46
N LEU A 128 -2.40 19.26 -2.73
CA LEU A 128 -3.71 18.99 -2.16
C LEU A 128 -4.01 19.86 -0.93
N ASP A 129 -3.01 20.16 -0.11
CA ASP A 129 -3.16 21.06 1.05
C ASP A 129 -3.64 22.45 0.59
N ILE A 130 -2.97 23.02 -0.42
CA ILE A 130 -3.35 24.33 -0.96
C ILE A 130 -4.55 24.27 -1.90
N ALA A 131 -5.03 23.05 -2.25
CA ALA A 131 -6.23 22.88 -3.03
C ALA A 131 -7.50 23.14 -2.22
N ASP A 132 -7.44 23.13 -0.89
CA ASP A 132 -8.59 23.43 -0.05
C ASP A 132 -9.18 24.81 -0.45
N PRO A 133 -10.50 24.88 -0.75
CA PRO A 133 -11.18 26.13 -1.10
C PRO A 133 -10.93 27.28 -0.11
N MET A 134 -10.64 26.99 1.16
CA MET A 134 -10.28 27.99 2.18
C MET A 134 -9.05 28.83 1.82
N PHE A 135 -8.06 28.24 1.14
CA PHE A 135 -6.82 28.95 0.80
C PHE A 135 -6.93 29.84 -0.44
N LYS A 136 -8.05 29.77 -1.18
CA LYS A 136 -8.35 30.58 -2.37
C LYS A 136 -7.26 30.57 -3.46
N GLN A 137 -6.41 29.55 -3.48
CA GLN A 137 -5.37 29.38 -4.50
C GLN A 137 -5.95 28.96 -5.86
N TYR A 138 -7.11 28.30 -5.84
CA TYR A 138 -7.82 27.86 -7.04
C TYR A 138 -9.25 28.42 -7.06
N GLN A 139 -9.75 28.69 -8.27
CA GLN A 139 -11.10 29.22 -8.50
C GLN A 139 -12.14 28.09 -8.43
N TRP A 140 -12.44 27.64 -7.22
CA TRP A 140 -13.49 26.65 -6.99
C TRP A 140 -14.88 27.20 -7.30
N PRO A 141 -15.82 26.37 -7.76
CA PRO A 141 -17.23 26.75 -7.83
C PRO A 141 -17.76 27.17 -6.46
N GLU A 142 -18.69 28.12 -6.43
CA GLU A 142 -19.21 28.71 -5.19
C GLU A 142 -19.74 27.66 -4.20
N GLY A 143 -20.35 26.58 -4.68
CA GLY A 143 -20.85 25.49 -3.83
C GLY A 143 -19.79 24.79 -2.98
N TYR A 144 -18.50 24.88 -3.34
CA TYR A 144 -17.38 24.32 -2.58
C TYR A 144 -16.88 25.26 -1.47
N LEU A 145 -17.23 26.56 -1.52
CA LEU A 145 -16.79 27.53 -0.54
C LEU A 145 -17.51 27.29 0.80
N GLY A 146 -16.77 26.86 1.82
CA GLY A 146 -17.32 26.55 3.14
C GLY A 146 -18.03 25.20 3.24
N ASN A 147 -18.00 24.38 2.19
CA ASN A 147 -18.57 23.02 2.19
C ASN A 147 -17.46 21.96 2.16
N TYR A 148 -16.99 21.57 3.35
CA TYR A 148 -15.92 20.58 3.51
C TYR A 148 -16.25 19.21 2.93
N ASN A 149 -17.54 18.82 2.87
CA ASN A 149 -17.92 17.50 2.35
C ASN A 149 -17.62 17.37 0.85
N LEU A 150 -17.88 18.41 0.06
CA LEU A 150 -17.59 18.39 -1.39
C LEU A 150 -16.09 18.33 -1.66
N PHE A 151 -15.28 19.00 -0.84
CA PHE A 151 -13.83 18.92 -0.94
C PHE A 151 -13.31 17.55 -0.52
N TYR A 152 -13.87 16.95 0.53
CA TYR A 152 -13.54 15.60 0.96
C TYR A 152 -13.88 14.54 -0.11
N GLU A 153 -15.02 14.68 -0.78
CA GLU A 153 -15.39 13.82 -1.92
C GLU A 153 -14.41 13.97 -3.09
N PHE A 154 -13.93 15.19 -3.36
CA PHE A 154 -12.84 15.43 -4.31
C PHE A 154 -11.54 14.72 -3.89
N LEU A 155 -11.10 14.87 -2.64
CA LEU A 155 -9.90 14.22 -2.12
C LEU A 155 -9.99 12.70 -2.21
N THR A 156 -11.14 12.12 -1.82
CA THR A 156 -11.41 10.68 -1.94
C THR A 156 -11.21 10.20 -3.37
N HIS A 157 -11.68 10.98 -4.36
CA HIS A 157 -11.50 10.66 -5.77
C HIS A 157 -10.04 10.75 -6.23
N VAL A 158 -9.28 11.73 -5.71
CA VAL A 158 -7.84 11.84 -5.98
C VAL A 158 -7.08 10.66 -5.37
N TYR A 159 -7.38 10.27 -4.12
CA TYR A 159 -6.76 9.11 -3.47
C TYR A 159 -7.05 7.80 -4.20
N GLN A 160 -8.26 7.63 -4.74
CA GLN A 160 -8.58 6.49 -5.63
C GLN A 160 -7.71 6.50 -6.89
N LYS A 161 -7.45 7.68 -7.49
CA LYS A 161 -6.54 7.78 -8.64
C LYS A 161 -5.10 7.45 -8.25
N ILE A 162 -4.61 7.93 -7.10
CA ILE A 162 -3.29 7.59 -6.56
C ILE A 162 -3.17 6.07 -6.37
N GLN A 163 -4.16 5.45 -5.72
CA GLN A 163 -4.21 4.01 -5.53
C GLN A 163 -4.12 3.25 -6.87
N ASN A 164 -4.88 3.68 -7.87
CA ASN A 164 -4.89 3.03 -9.18
C ASN A 164 -3.53 3.14 -9.89
N VAL A 165 -2.84 4.29 -9.83
CA VAL A 165 -1.50 4.41 -10.42
C VAL A 165 -0.46 3.61 -9.66
N VAL A 166 -0.58 3.49 -8.33
CA VAL A 166 0.31 2.65 -7.52
C VAL A 166 0.12 1.17 -7.85
N ILE A 167 -1.12 0.70 -7.94
CA ILE A 167 -1.43 -0.67 -8.38
C ILE A 167 -0.90 -0.91 -9.80
N SER A 168 -1.12 0.03 -10.72
CA SER A 168 -0.62 -0.08 -12.10
C SER A 168 0.91 -0.22 -12.13
N GLY A 169 1.62 0.65 -11.41
CA GLY A 169 3.07 0.60 -11.33
C GLY A 169 3.62 -0.65 -10.65
N LEU A 170 2.93 -1.17 -9.62
CA LEU A 170 3.30 -2.44 -8.99
C LEU A 170 3.09 -3.63 -9.92
N ARG A 171 2.06 -3.64 -10.78
CA ARG A 171 1.87 -4.73 -11.75
C ARG A 171 3.05 -4.86 -12.72
N GLU A 172 3.73 -3.77 -13.03
CA GLU A 172 4.91 -3.78 -13.89
C GLU A 172 6.10 -4.54 -13.27
N VAL A 173 6.11 -4.80 -11.96
CA VAL A 173 7.10 -5.64 -11.28
C VAL A 173 7.11 -7.05 -11.85
N TRP A 174 5.94 -7.60 -12.19
CA TRP A 174 5.81 -8.92 -12.81
C TRP A 174 6.45 -9.03 -14.20
N LYS A 175 6.70 -7.88 -14.86
CA LYS A 175 7.40 -7.85 -16.15
C LYS A 175 8.92 -7.94 -16.01
N THR A 176 9.45 -7.87 -14.79
CA THR A 176 10.89 -8.06 -14.52
C THR A 176 11.15 -9.54 -14.26
N PRO A 177 11.85 -10.28 -15.15
CA PRO A 177 11.96 -11.74 -15.06
C PRO A 177 12.48 -12.25 -13.71
N ALA A 178 13.58 -11.68 -13.21
CA ALA A 178 14.17 -12.09 -11.93
C ALA A 178 13.19 -11.94 -10.75
N LEU A 179 12.39 -10.87 -10.73
CA LEU A 179 11.38 -10.65 -9.68
C LEU A 179 10.20 -11.60 -9.86
N ARG A 180 9.65 -11.73 -11.07
CA ARG A 180 8.57 -12.68 -11.38
C ARG A 180 8.95 -14.10 -10.96
N ASP A 181 10.13 -14.56 -11.37
CA ASP A 181 10.57 -15.93 -11.13
C ASP A 181 10.74 -16.15 -9.61
N PHE A 182 11.23 -15.15 -8.87
CA PHE A 182 11.23 -15.17 -7.41
C PHE A 182 9.82 -15.29 -6.81
N PHE A 183 8.87 -14.46 -7.25
CA PHE A 183 7.48 -14.50 -6.73
C PHE A 183 6.81 -15.85 -6.99
N ILE A 184 7.03 -16.44 -8.17
CA ILE A 184 6.50 -17.76 -8.54
C ILE A 184 7.15 -18.86 -7.68
N ALA A 185 8.48 -18.90 -7.62
CA ALA A 185 9.22 -19.95 -6.93
C ALA A 185 8.89 -19.99 -5.43
N ASN A 186 8.72 -18.82 -4.80
CA ASN A 186 8.48 -18.70 -3.36
C ASN A 186 6.98 -18.65 -3.01
N ARG A 187 6.07 -18.68 -3.99
CA ARG A 187 4.63 -18.38 -3.78
C ARG A 187 4.45 -17.11 -2.94
N CYS A 188 5.27 -16.11 -3.26
CA CYS A 188 5.32 -14.83 -2.57
C CYS A 188 4.24 -13.90 -3.15
N ALA A 189 3.51 -13.22 -2.29
CA ALA A 189 2.47 -12.27 -2.68
C ALA A 189 3.04 -10.86 -2.85
N LEU A 190 2.72 -10.24 -3.98
CA LEU A 190 2.89 -8.81 -4.19
C LEU A 190 1.71 -8.07 -3.54
N THR A 191 1.97 -7.27 -2.52
CA THR A 191 0.91 -6.63 -1.73
C THR A 191 0.96 -5.10 -1.76
N LEU A 192 -0.21 -4.51 -1.54
CA LEU A 192 -0.37 -3.10 -1.19
C LEU A 192 -1.19 -3.11 0.11
N SER A 193 -0.68 -2.47 1.16
CA SER A 193 -1.32 -2.48 2.49
C SER A 193 -1.30 -1.09 3.11
N SER A 194 -2.17 -0.86 4.08
CA SER A 194 -2.19 0.32 4.92
C SER A 194 -2.65 -0.07 6.32
N ASP A 195 -2.56 0.85 7.27
CA ASP A 195 -3.24 0.72 8.56
C ASP A 195 -4.15 1.94 8.77
N PRO A 196 -5.47 1.75 8.97
CA PRO A 196 -6.20 0.48 8.79
C PRO A 196 -6.29 0.05 7.31
N ILE A 197 -6.48 -1.25 7.09
CA ILE A 197 -6.95 -1.85 5.83
C ILE A 197 -7.90 -3.00 6.14
N SER A 198 -9.01 -3.11 5.42
CA SER A 198 -9.91 -4.26 5.57
C SER A 198 -9.40 -5.48 4.81
N ASN A 199 -9.81 -6.68 5.22
CA ASN A 199 -9.48 -7.92 4.48
C ASN A 199 -10.04 -7.89 3.05
N GLU A 200 -11.23 -7.31 2.85
CA GLU A 200 -11.85 -7.15 1.54
C GLU A 200 -11.02 -6.24 0.63
N GLN A 201 -10.54 -5.12 1.17
CA GLN A 201 -9.70 -4.17 0.43
C GLN A 201 -8.33 -4.78 0.09
N LEU A 202 -7.70 -5.49 1.03
CA LEU A 202 -6.46 -6.23 0.78
C LEU A 202 -6.66 -7.30 -0.31
N LEU A 203 -7.80 -8.00 -0.31
CA LEU A 203 -8.14 -8.99 -1.33
C LEU A 203 -8.41 -8.37 -2.71
N ASP A 204 -9.08 -7.22 -2.77
CA ASP A 204 -9.28 -6.47 -4.02
C ASP A 204 -7.93 -6.07 -4.64
N TYR A 205 -6.98 -5.60 -3.83
CA TYR A 205 -5.63 -5.31 -4.30
C TYR A 205 -4.89 -6.57 -4.72
N ALA A 206 -4.96 -7.63 -3.91
CA ALA A 206 -4.29 -8.89 -4.21
C ALA A 206 -4.76 -9.50 -5.54
N ALA A 207 -6.06 -9.42 -5.84
CA ALA A 207 -6.63 -9.88 -7.12
C ALA A 207 -6.09 -9.11 -8.33
N LYS A 208 -5.78 -7.82 -8.16
CA LYS A 208 -5.20 -6.97 -9.22
C LYS A 208 -3.69 -7.17 -9.38
N LEU A 209 -3.02 -7.55 -8.30
CA LEU A 209 -1.56 -7.61 -8.21
C LEU A 209 -0.97 -9.01 -8.41
N ASN A 210 -1.73 -10.09 -8.25
CA ASN A 210 -1.16 -11.44 -8.17
C ASN A 210 -1.76 -12.41 -9.17
N THR A 211 -1.09 -13.55 -9.36
CA THR A 211 -1.68 -14.70 -10.05
C THR A 211 -2.82 -15.29 -9.22
N GLU A 212 -3.73 -16.01 -9.89
CA GLU A 212 -4.87 -16.67 -9.25
C GLU A 212 -4.43 -17.61 -8.10
N VAL A 213 -3.33 -18.34 -8.29
CA VAL A 213 -2.78 -19.26 -7.27
C VAL A 213 -2.37 -18.51 -6.01
N THR A 214 -1.63 -17.40 -6.15
CA THR A 214 -1.17 -16.59 -5.02
C THR A 214 -2.33 -15.86 -4.34
N TYR A 215 -3.29 -15.34 -5.13
CA TYR A 215 -4.52 -14.73 -4.60
C TYR A 215 -5.33 -15.72 -3.76
N ASN A 216 -5.58 -16.93 -4.27
CA ASN A 216 -6.36 -17.94 -3.56
C ASN A 216 -5.67 -18.40 -2.25
N LYS A 217 -4.33 -18.49 -2.24
CA LYS A 217 -3.56 -18.76 -1.02
C LYS A 217 -3.80 -17.66 0.02
N LEU A 218 -3.62 -16.40 -0.36
CA LEU A 218 -3.80 -15.25 0.53
C LEU A 218 -5.24 -15.21 1.08
N LYS A 219 -6.24 -15.43 0.23
CA LYS A 219 -7.65 -15.51 0.62
C LYS A 219 -7.91 -16.58 1.70
N GLN A 220 -7.42 -17.81 1.49
CA GLN A 220 -7.57 -18.88 2.47
C GLN A 220 -6.89 -18.56 3.81
N GLU A 221 -5.74 -17.89 3.78
CA GLU A 221 -5.03 -17.49 4.99
C GLU A 221 -5.74 -16.38 5.76
N LEU A 222 -6.33 -15.39 5.08
CA LEU A 222 -7.16 -14.35 5.70
C LEU A 222 -8.47 -14.89 6.28
N GLU A 223 -9.11 -15.85 5.60
CA GLU A 223 -10.30 -16.54 6.12
C GLU A 223 -9.99 -17.27 7.43
N LYS A 224 -8.85 -17.98 7.50
CA LYS A 224 -8.36 -18.62 8.73
C LYS A 224 -8.07 -17.59 9.84
N SER A 225 -7.44 -16.48 9.49
CA SER A 225 -7.13 -15.39 10.42
C SER A 225 -8.39 -14.80 11.05
N SER A 226 -9.43 -14.60 10.24
CA SER A 226 -10.73 -14.08 10.68
C SER A 226 -11.46 -15.03 11.61
N GLN A 227 -11.33 -16.34 11.43
CA GLN A 227 -11.91 -17.34 12.33
C GLN A 227 -11.23 -17.34 13.70
N VAL A 228 -9.90 -17.18 13.74
CA VAL A 228 -9.14 -17.15 15.01
C VAL A 228 -9.48 -15.89 15.84
N GLN A 229 -9.72 -14.75 15.20
CA GLN A 229 -10.09 -13.52 15.90
C GLN A 229 -11.50 -13.59 16.55
N LYS A 230 -12.43 -14.36 15.98
CA LYS A 230 -13.80 -14.55 16.52
C LYS A 230 -13.88 -15.41 17.78
N ILE A 231 -12.80 -16.09 18.16
CA ILE A 231 -12.74 -16.98 19.34
C ILE A 231 -12.23 -16.21 20.59
N ARG A 232 -11.96 -14.91 20.47
CA ARG A 232 -11.65 -14.01 21.59
C ARG A 232 -12.89 -13.30 22.08
#